data_AF-A0A0G2EY94-F1
#
_entry.id   AF-A0A0G2EY94-F1
#
_cell.length_a   1.000
_cell.length_b   1.000
_cell.length_c   1.000
_cell.angle_alpha   90.00
_cell.angle_beta   90.00
_cell.angle_gamma   90.00
#
_symmetry.space_group_name_H-M   'P 1'
#
loop_
_entity.id
_entity.type
_entity.pdbx_description
1 polymer ?
#
loop_
_entity_poly.entity_id
_entity_poly.type
_entity_poly.pdbx_seq_one_letter_code
_entity_poly.pdbx_strand_id
1 'polypeptide(L)'
;MPLVLSTATRTDAARIAEIHMAAFGSNAMLRAQFPTPAVRRALQECIRDKALADIDDAKITVLVVRDLHEAEGGAGPTGRVVAFAKWAHPVADDDGYAEAPWRWPEGTDWGVLAAWTKKTEEAQERAVFISSAQILFIKDEAQGR
;
A
#
# COMPACT_ATOMS: atom_id res chain seq x y z
N MET A 1 -27.51 -6.74 -1.06
CA MET A 1 -26.36 -6.31 -0.24
C MET A 1 -25.55 -5.32 -1.06
N PRO A 2 -25.78 -4.00 -0.97
CA PRO A 2 -25.16 -3.08 -1.89
C PRO A 2 -23.73 -2.75 -1.44
N LEU A 3 -22.77 -3.45 -2.03
CA LEU A 3 -21.37 -3.04 -2.05
C LEU A 3 -21.19 -2.00 -3.16
N VAL A 4 -20.54 -0.89 -2.84
CA VAL A 4 -20.30 0.20 -3.80
C VAL A 4 -18.80 0.43 -3.98
N LEU A 5 -18.35 0.39 -5.23
CA LEU A 5 -17.00 0.78 -5.61
C LEU A 5 -16.95 2.29 -5.85
N SER A 6 -15.97 2.98 -5.25
CA SER A 6 -15.76 4.42 -5.42
C SER A 6 -14.28 4.77 -5.34
N THR A 7 -13.89 5.95 -5.81
CA THR A 7 -12.56 6.49 -5.56
C THR A 7 -12.36 6.76 -4.08
N ALA A 8 -11.20 6.44 -3.55
CA ALA A 8 -10.85 6.76 -2.18
C ALA A 8 -10.79 8.28 -1.99
N THR A 9 -11.17 8.73 -0.80
CA THR A 9 -10.95 10.09 -0.33
C THR A 9 -9.93 10.06 0.80
N ARG A 10 -9.35 11.21 1.14
CA ARG A 10 -8.35 11.30 2.22
C ARG A 10 -8.83 10.75 3.56
N THR A 11 -10.15 10.77 3.82
CA THR A 11 -10.74 10.18 5.04
C THR A 11 -10.66 8.66 5.10
N ASP A 12 -10.45 7.98 3.96
CA ASP A 12 -10.35 6.52 3.91
C ASP A 12 -8.95 6.00 4.27
N ALA A 13 -7.92 6.84 4.28
CA ALA A 13 -6.52 6.42 4.41
C ALA A 13 -6.24 5.61 5.68
N ALA A 14 -6.82 6.00 6.83
CA ALA A 14 -6.67 5.26 8.07
C ALA A 14 -7.27 3.85 7.96
N ARG A 15 -8.46 3.74 7.36
CA ARG A 15 -9.14 2.46 7.19
C ARG A 15 -8.43 1.56 6.17
N ILE A 16 -7.84 2.14 5.13
CA ILE A 16 -6.97 1.43 4.18
C ILE A 16 -5.78 0.79 4.90
N ALA A 17 -5.09 1.55 5.76
CA ALA A 17 -3.95 1.03 6.53
C ALA A 17 -4.35 -0.11 7.47
N GLU A 18 -5.50 0.01 8.15
CA GLU A 18 -6.04 -1.08 8.97
C GLU A 18 -6.31 -2.35 8.16
N ILE A 19 -6.95 -2.23 6.99
CA ILE A 19 -7.24 -3.37 6.11
C ILE A 19 -5.94 -4.02 5.66
N HIS A 20 -4.93 -3.22 5.28
CA HIS A 20 -3.62 -3.74 4.90
C HIS A 20 -2.97 -4.54 6.03
N MET A 21 -2.96 -4.00 7.26
CA MET A 21 -2.40 -4.69 8.42
C MET A 21 -3.21 -5.92 8.83
N ALA A 22 -4.53 -5.91 8.67
CA ALA A 22 -5.37 -7.08 8.90
C ALA A 22 -5.08 -8.20 7.89
N ALA A 23 -4.85 -7.85 6.62
CA ALA A 23 -4.55 -8.81 5.55
C ALA A 23 -3.13 -9.38 5.66
N PHE A 24 -2.13 -8.54 5.96
CA PHE A 24 -0.71 -8.93 5.89
C PHE A 24 0.00 -9.01 7.25
N GLY A 25 -0.58 -8.53 8.35
CA GLY A 25 0.11 -8.44 9.65
C GLY A 25 0.49 -9.79 10.29
N SER A 26 -0.15 -10.88 9.86
CA SER A 26 0.19 -12.26 10.23
C SER A 26 1.18 -12.92 9.28
N ASN A 27 1.46 -12.30 8.12
CA ASN A 27 2.37 -12.83 7.12
C ASN A 27 3.78 -12.96 7.71
N ALA A 28 4.39 -14.14 7.56
CA ALA A 28 5.72 -14.44 8.11
C ALA A 28 6.80 -13.49 7.56
N MET A 29 6.68 -13.10 6.29
CA MET A 29 7.56 -12.14 5.63
C MET A 29 7.49 -10.77 6.28
N LEU A 30 6.28 -10.26 6.48
CA LEU A 30 6.06 -8.96 7.11
C LEU A 30 6.60 -8.99 8.54
N ARG A 31 6.35 -10.06 9.29
CA ARG A 31 6.87 -10.20 10.65
C ARG A 31 8.39 -10.30 10.72
N ALA A 32 9.04 -10.86 9.70
CA ALA A 32 10.50 -10.88 9.64
C ALA A 32 11.09 -9.48 9.38
N GLN A 33 10.48 -8.70 8.49
CA GLN A 33 10.89 -7.31 8.21
C GLN A 33 10.57 -6.36 9.38
N PHE A 34 9.47 -6.62 10.09
CA PHE A 34 8.96 -5.78 11.17
C PHE A 34 8.76 -6.64 12.44
N PRO A 35 9.86 -6.97 13.15
CA PRO A 35 9.88 -8.03 14.15
C PRO A 35 9.01 -7.72 15.37
N THR A 36 8.97 -6.46 15.81
CA THR A 36 8.27 -6.11 17.04
C THR A 36 6.85 -5.56 16.78
N PRO A 37 5.91 -5.74 17.73
CA PRO A 37 4.60 -5.10 17.64
C PRO A 37 4.67 -3.57 17.54
N ALA A 38 5.67 -2.93 18.15
CA ALA A 38 5.86 -1.48 18.08
C ALA A 38 6.21 -1.03 16.65
N VAL A 39 7.15 -1.73 15.99
CA VAL A 39 7.52 -1.46 14.61
C VAL A 39 6.33 -1.68 13.67
N ARG A 40 5.50 -2.71 13.91
CA ARG A 40 4.28 -2.94 13.11
C ARG A 40 3.19 -1.88 13.29
N ARG A 41 3.08 -1.26 14.48
CA ARG A 41 2.21 -0.09 14.66
C ARG A 41 2.74 1.11 13.89
N ALA A 42 4.05 1.35 13.96
CA ALA A 42 4.69 2.41 13.17
C ALA A 42 4.53 2.16 11.66
N LEU A 43 4.61 0.91 11.22
CA LEU A 43 4.32 0.52 9.83
C LEU A 43 2.90 0.89 9.40
N GLN A 44 1.90 0.68 10.25
CA GLN A 44 0.51 1.07 9.96
C GLN A 44 0.39 2.58 9.72
N GLU A 45 1.09 3.39 10.52
CA GLU A 45 1.15 4.84 10.33
C GLU A 45 1.83 5.20 9.01
N CYS A 46 2.95 4.55 8.66
CA CYS A 46 3.62 4.73 7.37
C CYS A 46 2.71 4.36 6.18
N ILE A 47 1.93 3.27 6.30
CA ILE A 47 0.97 2.85 5.26
C ILE A 47 -0.15 3.89 5.11
N ARG A 48 -0.67 4.44 6.22
CA ARG A 48 -1.66 5.51 6.17
C ARG A 48 -1.11 6.73 5.43
N ASP A 49 0.10 7.16 5.78
CA ASP A 49 0.73 8.32 5.17
C ASP A 49 1.01 8.09 3.67
N LYS A 50 1.40 6.87 3.29
CA LYS A 50 1.53 6.49 1.88
C LYS A 50 0.18 6.48 1.15
N ALA A 51 -0.87 5.94 1.78
CA ALA A 51 -2.21 5.95 1.20
C ALA A 51 -2.71 7.38 0.97
N LEU A 52 -2.40 8.33 1.87
CA LEU A 52 -2.70 9.75 1.65
C LEU A 52 -1.96 10.31 0.44
N ALA A 53 -0.65 10.04 0.33
CA ALA A 53 0.13 10.47 -0.83
C ALA A 53 -0.43 9.89 -2.14
N ASP A 54 -0.81 8.60 -2.13
CA ASP A 54 -1.34 7.89 -3.31
C ASP A 54 -2.73 8.38 -3.72
N ILE A 55 -3.56 8.80 -2.76
CA ILE A 55 -4.88 9.40 -3.04
C ILE A 55 -4.72 10.78 -3.68
N ASP A 56 -3.68 11.52 -3.28
CA ASP A 56 -3.41 12.88 -3.77
C ASP A 56 -2.58 12.87 -5.09
N ASP A 57 -2.15 11.70 -5.58
CA ASP A 57 -1.31 11.53 -6.77
C ASP A 57 -2.14 11.29 -8.06
N ALA A 58 -1.96 12.14 -9.07
CA ALA A 58 -2.67 12.03 -10.35
C ALA A 58 -2.28 10.80 -11.19
N LYS A 59 -1.13 10.16 -10.91
CA LYS A 59 -0.65 8.95 -11.58
C LYS A 59 -1.01 7.68 -10.82
N ILE A 60 -1.77 7.79 -9.73
CA ILE A 60 -2.24 6.65 -8.96
C ILE A 60 -3.76 6.73 -8.79
N THR A 61 -4.44 5.63 -9.08
CA THR A 61 -5.85 5.47 -8.72
C THR A 61 -5.97 4.57 -7.49
N VAL A 62 -6.60 5.09 -6.44
CA VAL A 62 -6.98 4.31 -5.26
C VAL A 62 -8.49 4.13 -5.24
N LEU A 63 -8.96 2.89 -5.27
CA LEU A 63 -10.37 2.52 -5.21
C LEU A 63 -10.69 1.85 -3.88
N VAL A 64 -11.90 2.10 -3.37
CA VAL A 64 -12.43 1.49 -2.15
C VAL A 64 -13.80 0.87 -2.41
N VAL A 65 -14.05 -0.27 -1.77
CA VAL A 65 -15.37 -0.89 -1.70
C VAL A 65 -16.00 -0.55 -0.36
N ARG A 66 -17.20 0.04 -0.40
CA ARG A 66 -17.99 0.40 0.78
C ARG A 66 -19.15 -0.55 0.98
N ASP A 67 -19.32 -1.01 2.20
CA ASP A 67 -20.53 -1.69 2.65
C ASP A 67 -21.52 -0.66 3.22
N LEU A 68 -22.66 -0.49 2.53
CA LEU A 68 -23.69 0.48 2.92
C LEU A 68 -24.63 -0.02 4.02
N HIS A 69 -24.56 -1.29 4.43
CA HIS A 69 -25.42 -1.80 5.50
C HIS A 69 -25.03 -1.22 6.87
N GLU A 70 -23.75 -0.98 7.12
CA GLU A 70 -23.28 -0.42 8.39
C GLU A 70 -23.55 1.09 8.55
N ALA A 71 -24.26 1.71 7.60
CA ALA A 71 -24.61 3.14 7.62
C ALA A 71 -25.84 3.48 8.50
N GLU A 72 -26.48 2.50 9.13
CA GLU A 72 -27.56 2.72 10.12
C GLU A 72 -27.00 3.27 11.44
N GLY A 73 -26.58 4.55 11.44
CA GLY A 73 -25.99 5.18 12.62
C GLY A 73 -25.66 6.67 12.55
N GLY A 74 -25.79 7.34 11.40
CA GLY A 74 -25.75 8.80 11.34
C GLY A 74 -24.89 9.39 10.22
N ALA A 75 -25.55 10.22 9.40
CA ALA A 75 -25.03 11.29 8.55
C ALA A 75 -23.96 10.96 7.49
N GLY A 76 -24.40 10.43 6.35
CA GLY A 76 -23.67 10.56 5.07
C GLY A 76 -23.86 9.38 4.13
N PRO A 77 -23.53 9.51 2.82
CA PRO A 77 -23.51 8.40 1.85
C PRO A 77 -22.32 7.45 2.09
N THR A 78 -21.96 7.19 3.35
CA THR A 78 -20.64 6.75 3.78
C THR A 78 -20.72 5.38 4.43
N GLY A 79 -20.89 4.34 3.62
CA GLY A 79 -20.65 2.97 4.07
C GLY A 79 -19.20 2.75 4.50
N ARG A 80 -18.97 1.73 5.33
CA ARG A 80 -17.63 1.38 5.82
C ARG A 80 -16.79 0.81 4.69
N VAL A 81 -15.53 1.26 4.59
CA VAL A 81 -14.57 0.64 3.66
C VAL A 81 -14.20 -0.75 4.15
N VAL A 82 -14.39 -1.75 3.30
CA VAL A 82 -14.13 -3.17 3.58
C VAL A 82 -13.00 -3.75 2.72
N ALA A 83 -12.70 -3.13 1.58
CA ALA A 83 -11.59 -3.49 0.71
C ALA A 83 -11.08 -2.26 -0.06
N PHE A 84 -9.85 -2.32 -0.53
CA PHE A 84 -9.26 -1.29 -1.38
C PHE A 84 -8.32 -1.90 -2.42
N ALA A 85 -8.06 -1.15 -3.48
CA ALA A 85 -7.05 -1.47 -4.48
C ALA A 85 -6.30 -0.18 -4.87
N LYS A 86 -4.98 -0.32 -5.08
CA LYS A 86 -4.13 0.73 -5.65
C LYS A 86 -3.75 0.32 -7.06
N TRP A 87 -3.79 1.26 -8.00
CA TRP A 87 -3.33 1.08 -9.36
C TRP A 87 -2.41 2.23 -9.78
N ALA A 88 -1.14 1.92 -10.08
CA ALA A 88 -0.22 2.89 -10.67
C ALA A 88 -0.42 2.94 -12.19
N HIS A 89 -0.55 4.15 -12.74
CA HIS A 89 -0.71 4.35 -14.17
C HIS A 89 0.64 4.25 -14.89
N PRO A 90 0.67 3.88 -16.18
CA PRO A 90 1.88 3.98 -16.99
C PRO A 90 2.40 5.42 -17.02
N VAL A 91 3.72 5.55 -16.86
CA VAL A 91 4.45 6.82 -16.90
C VAL A 91 5.51 6.70 -17.99
N ALA A 92 5.64 7.73 -18.82
CA ALA A 92 6.67 7.79 -19.84
C ALA A 92 8.02 8.19 -19.22
N ASP A 93 9.13 7.69 -19.77
CA ASP A 93 10.48 7.92 -19.22
C ASP A 93 10.86 9.42 -19.15
N ASP A 94 10.23 10.26 -19.99
CA ASP A 94 10.45 11.71 -20.07
C ASP A 94 9.49 12.55 -19.22
N ASP A 95 8.51 11.92 -18.55
CA ASP A 95 7.50 12.61 -17.72
C ASP A 95 8.11 13.18 -16.42
N GLY A 96 9.35 12.82 -16.10
CA GLY A 96 10.06 13.27 -14.89
C GLY A 96 9.35 12.92 -13.58
N TYR A 97 8.36 12.04 -13.65
CA TYR A 97 7.55 11.64 -12.51
C TYR A 97 8.33 10.69 -11.61
N ALA A 98 8.28 10.98 -10.32
CA ALA A 98 8.76 10.10 -9.26
C ALA A 98 7.62 9.90 -8.26
N GLU A 99 7.27 8.64 -8.00
CA GLU A 99 6.30 8.30 -6.96
C GLU A 99 6.83 8.77 -5.60
N ALA A 100 5.91 9.20 -4.72
CA ALA A 100 6.29 9.63 -3.38
C ALA A 100 7.09 8.52 -2.65
N PRO A 101 8.27 8.85 -2.08
CA PRO A 101 9.16 7.86 -1.52
C PRO A 101 8.52 7.15 -0.33
N TRP A 102 8.77 5.84 -0.23
CA TRP A 102 8.29 5.07 0.90
C TRP A 102 9.02 5.46 2.19
N ARG A 103 8.26 5.71 3.26
CA ARG A 103 8.82 5.98 4.59
C ARG A 103 8.81 4.71 5.41
N TRP A 104 10.00 4.22 5.75
CA TRP A 104 10.15 3.02 6.57
C TRP A 104 10.13 3.38 8.07
N PRO A 105 9.44 2.59 8.92
CA PRO A 105 9.47 2.81 10.36
C PRO A 105 10.85 2.48 10.94
N GLU A 106 11.23 3.18 12.00
CA GLU A 106 12.40 2.82 12.79
C GLU A 106 12.26 1.40 13.33
N GLY A 107 13.36 0.63 13.33
CA GLY A 107 13.37 -0.78 13.75
C GLY A 107 12.96 -1.77 12.66
N THR A 108 12.84 -1.33 11.41
CA THR A 108 12.77 -2.22 10.23
C THR A 108 14.07 -3.04 10.13
N ASP A 109 13.94 -4.34 9.93
CA ASP A 109 15.08 -5.23 9.66
C ASP A 109 15.48 -5.11 8.18
N TRP A 110 16.44 -4.22 7.93
CA TRP A 110 16.99 -3.96 6.61
C TRP A 110 17.71 -5.17 6.00
N GLY A 111 18.30 -6.04 6.83
CA GLY A 111 19.00 -7.23 6.35
C GLY A 111 18.01 -8.21 5.73
N VAL A 112 16.88 -8.41 6.40
CA VAL A 112 15.76 -9.20 5.86
C VAL A 112 15.17 -8.53 4.63
N LEU A 113 14.84 -7.23 4.70
CA LEU A 113 14.23 -6.50 3.59
C LEU A 113 15.10 -6.57 2.33
N ALA A 114 16.39 -6.21 2.42
CA ALA A 114 17.29 -6.20 1.28
C ALA A 114 17.49 -7.59 0.66
N ALA A 115 17.59 -8.64 1.49
CA ALA A 115 17.70 -10.01 1.01
C ALA A 115 16.46 -10.46 0.23
N TRP A 116 15.26 -10.01 0.63
CA TRP A 116 14.03 -10.30 -0.09
C TRP A 116 13.87 -9.46 -1.35
N THR A 117 14.18 -8.17 -1.31
CA THR A 117 14.18 -7.29 -2.49
C THR A 117 15.03 -7.89 -3.60
N LYS A 118 16.26 -8.31 -3.28
CA LYS A 118 17.15 -8.97 -4.24
C LYS A 118 16.54 -10.22 -4.87
N LYS A 119 15.90 -11.08 -4.06
CA LYS A 119 15.25 -12.31 -4.59
C LYS A 119 14.08 -11.98 -5.52
N THR A 120 13.31 -10.95 -5.20
CA THR A 120 12.19 -10.50 -6.03
C THR A 120 12.70 -9.92 -7.35
N GLU A 121 13.76 -9.12 -7.33
CA GLU A 121 14.40 -8.58 -8.54
C GLU A 121 14.93 -9.70 -9.44
N GLU A 122 15.70 -10.65 -8.88
CA GLU A 122 16.19 -11.81 -9.62
C GLU A 122 15.04 -12.65 -10.23
N ALA A 123 13.90 -12.73 -9.55
CA ALA A 123 12.72 -13.42 -10.07
C ALA A 123 12.02 -12.62 -11.17
N GLN A 124 11.94 -11.30 -11.02
CA GLN A 124 11.37 -10.39 -12.02
C GLN A 124 12.17 -10.43 -13.32
N GLU A 125 13.50 -10.42 -13.26
CA GLU A 125 14.37 -10.51 -14.43
C GLU A 125 14.15 -11.81 -15.23
N ARG A 126 13.76 -12.90 -14.54
CA ARG A 126 13.47 -14.20 -15.15
C ARG A 126 12.04 -14.29 -15.70
N ALA A 127 11.15 -13.39 -15.29
CA ALA A 127 9.77 -13.35 -15.74
C ALA A 127 9.68 -12.63 -17.09
N VAL A 128 9.29 -13.37 -18.13
CA VAL A 128 9.05 -12.81 -19.46
C VAL A 128 7.72 -12.05 -19.45
N PHE A 129 7.79 -10.70 -19.44
CA PHE A 129 6.74 -9.76 -19.81
C PHE A 129 5.38 -9.85 -19.09
N ILE A 130 5.18 -9.06 -18.01
CA ILE A 130 3.95 -8.25 -17.77
C ILE A 130 4.38 -7.00 -16.99
N SER A 131 4.43 -5.83 -17.63
CA SER A 131 4.93 -4.58 -17.03
C SER A 131 3.90 -3.76 -16.25
N SER A 132 2.77 -4.35 -15.84
CA SER A 132 1.62 -3.55 -15.36
C SER A 132 0.86 -4.14 -14.18
N ALA A 133 1.34 -5.24 -13.58
CA ALA A 133 0.84 -5.74 -12.29
C ALA A 133 2.00 -5.84 -11.29
N GLN A 134 2.40 -4.71 -10.73
CA GLN A 134 3.22 -4.74 -9.51
C GLN A 134 2.31 -5.20 -8.37
N ILE A 135 2.35 -6.49 -8.04
CA ILE A 135 2.05 -6.93 -6.68
C ILE A 135 3.00 -6.12 -5.80
N LEU A 136 2.44 -5.34 -4.88
CA LEU A 136 3.15 -4.40 -4.01
C LEU A 136 4.16 -5.13 -3.12
N PHE A 137 5.33 -5.48 -3.66
CA PHE A 137 6.57 -5.51 -2.93
C PHE A 137 7.16 -4.13 -3.14
N ILE A 138 7.16 -3.34 -2.07
CA ILE A 138 7.66 -1.96 -2.07
C ILE A 138 9.09 -2.02 -2.62
N LYS A 139 9.25 -1.55 -3.85
CA LYS A 139 10.54 -1.45 -4.53
C LYS A 139 11.31 -0.36 -3.79
N ASP A 140 12.32 -0.76 -3.04
CA ASP A 140 13.30 0.17 -2.49
C ASP A 140 14.12 0.67 -3.68
N GLU A 141 13.85 1.89 -4.14
CA GLU A 141 14.93 2.65 -4.79
C GLU A 141 15.89 3.03 -3.68
N ALA A 142 16.85 2.14 -3.43
CA ALA A 142 18.01 2.41 -2.60
C ALA A 142 18.77 3.61 -3.20
N GLN A 143 18.33 4.82 -2.86
CA GLN A 143 19.13 6.02 -3.04
C GLN A 143 20.30 5.90 -2.07
N GLY A 144 21.46 5.61 -2.64
CA GLY A 144 22.68 5.32 -1.91
C GLY A 144 22.97 6.34 -0.81
N ARG A 145 23.22 5.80 0.38
CA ARG A 145 24.15 6.35 1.37
C ARG A 145 24.86 5.19 2.07
#